data_AF-A0A951J6E7-F1
#
_entry.id   AF-A0A951J6E7-F1
#
_cell.length_a   1.000
_cell.length_b   1.000
_cell.length_c   1.000
_cell.angle_alpha   90.00
_cell.angle_beta   90.00
_cell.angle_gamma   90.00
#
_symmetry.space_group_name_H-M   'P 1'
#
loop_
_entity.id
_entity.type
_entity.pdbx_description
1 polymer ?
#
loop_
_entity_poly.entity_id
_entity_poly.type
_entity_poly.pdbx_seq_one_letter_code
_entity_poly.pdbx_strand_id
1 'polypeptide(L)'
;MKKLIVLVWLFLVGVACSSDDNKIENYFEPRELEMETILIGTDTDDLRLIRRENRVINDLHSWQVFVNEFTNGGLYVDNEMNYNPFVDVLENAIIDFETETVLAVVDNIGGGNTTIDIVVVTEHDDQVVVNIDRLYYGIATVISQAYHIVKVPKINKPTVFMELFDIHFR
;
A
#
# COMPACT_ATOMS: atom_id res chain seq x y z
N MET A 1 74.00 -18.18 -46.17
CA MET A 1 73.86 -18.36 -44.71
C MET A 1 72.82 -17.37 -44.20
N LYS A 2 71.84 -17.88 -43.44
CA LYS A 2 70.90 -17.16 -42.54
C LYS A 2 69.84 -16.26 -43.20
N LYS A 3 68.56 -16.24 -42.80
CA LYS A 3 67.67 -17.12 -42.04
C LYS A 3 66.24 -16.71 -42.45
N LEU A 4 65.34 -17.66 -42.31
CA LEU A 4 63.93 -17.72 -42.69
C LEU A 4 63.04 -17.18 -41.56
N ILE A 5 62.07 -16.28 -41.86
CA ILE A 5 60.86 -15.89 -41.08
C ILE A 5 59.90 -15.31 -42.15
N VAL A 6 58.79 -15.89 -42.64
CA VAL A 6 57.62 -16.63 -42.11
C VAL A 6 56.83 -15.87 -41.04
N LEU A 7 55.74 -15.21 -41.48
CA LEU A 7 54.41 -15.13 -40.86
C LEU A 7 53.55 -14.25 -41.81
N VAL A 8 52.66 -14.75 -42.67
CA VAL A 8 51.36 -15.42 -42.41
C VAL A 8 50.59 -14.71 -41.30
N TRP A 9 49.76 -13.73 -41.65
CA TRP A 9 48.51 -13.36 -40.96
C TRP A 9 47.59 -12.61 -41.95
N LEU A 10 47.26 -13.29 -43.05
CA LEU A 10 45.97 -13.14 -43.72
C LEU A 10 45.17 -14.38 -43.29
N PHE A 11 43.93 -14.21 -42.85
CA PHE A 11 42.95 -15.19 -42.31
C PHE A 11 42.61 -15.04 -40.80
N LEU A 12 41.76 -14.07 -40.51
CA LEU A 12 40.59 -14.19 -39.62
C LEU A 12 39.50 -13.36 -40.29
N VAL A 13 38.85 -13.85 -41.36
CA VAL A 13 37.57 -14.58 -41.30
C VAL A 13 36.68 -14.01 -40.20
N GLY A 14 35.72 -13.21 -40.65
CA GLY A 14 34.59 -12.78 -39.83
C GLY A 14 33.86 -14.00 -39.28
N VAL A 15 33.61 -13.96 -37.98
CA VAL A 15 32.59 -14.76 -37.34
C VAL A 15 31.77 -13.81 -36.47
N ALA A 16 30.51 -13.70 -36.87
CA ALA A 16 29.35 -13.42 -36.04
C ALA A 16 29.39 -12.20 -35.11
N CYS A 17 28.80 -11.09 -35.57
CA CYS A 17 27.79 -10.50 -34.71
C CYS A 17 26.53 -11.33 -34.94
N SER A 18 26.38 -12.34 -34.07
CA SER A 18 25.13 -13.05 -33.84
C SER A 18 24.00 -12.05 -33.83
N SER A 19 22.89 -12.38 -34.48
CA SER A 19 21.62 -11.71 -34.25
C SER A 19 21.34 -11.74 -32.75
N ASP A 20 21.63 -10.64 -32.06
CA ASP A 20 20.98 -10.39 -30.80
C ASP A 20 19.52 -10.14 -31.17
N ASP A 21 18.76 -11.22 -31.08
CA ASP A 21 17.34 -11.16 -30.83
C ASP A 21 17.17 -10.22 -29.65
N ASN A 22 16.95 -8.94 -29.94
CA ASN A 22 16.34 -8.00 -29.02
C ASN A 22 14.95 -8.58 -28.73
N LYS A 23 14.90 -9.55 -27.84
CA LYS A 23 13.72 -9.85 -27.06
C LYS A 23 13.44 -8.56 -26.33
N ILE A 24 12.55 -7.77 -26.91
CA ILE A 24 11.87 -6.70 -26.22
C ILE A 24 11.21 -7.41 -25.04
N GLU A 25 11.85 -7.38 -23.88
CA GLU A 25 11.18 -7.70 -22.64
C GLU A 25 9.94 -6.82 -22.60
N ASN A 26 8.77 -7.42 -22.39
CA ASN A 26 7.53 -6.67 -22.29
C ASN A 26 7.69 -5.69 -21.12
N TYR A 27 8.00 -4.44 -21.46
CA TYR A 27 8.18 -3.39 -20.47
C TYR A 27 6.82 -3.01 -19.92
N PHE A 28 6.61 -3.26 -18.64
CA PHE A 28 5.43 -2.80 -17.93
C PHE A 28 5.69 -1.37 -17.44
N GLU A 29 4.91 -0.41 -17.93
CA GLU A 29 4.95 0.96 -17.39
C GLU A 29 4.19 1.02 -16.07
N PRO A 30 4.82 1.46 -14.97
CA PRO A 30 4.12 1.65 -13.71
C PRO A 30 2.94 2.61 -13.88
N ARG A 31 1.81 2.28 -13.26
CA ARG A 31 0.60 3.12 -13.31
C ARG A 31 0.06 3.38 -11.93
N GLU A 32 -0.43 4.60 -11.73
CA GLU A 32 -1.16 4.96 -10.53
C GLU A 32 -2.58 4.38 -10.60
N LEU A 33 -3.05 3.81 -9.49
CA LEU A 33 -4.41 3.34 -9.33
C LEU A 33 -5.25 4.46 -8.74
N GLU A 34 -6.42 4.71 -9.34
CA GLU A 34 -7.39 5.65 -8.80
C GLU A 34 -7.90 5.13 -7.46
N MET A 35 -7.86 6.00 -6.44
CA MET A 35 -8.32 5.70 -5.09
C MET A 35 -9.64 6.41 -4.82
N GLU A 36 -10.58 5.68 -4.23
CA GLU A 36 -11.78 6.25 -3.63
C GLU A 36 -11.72 6.07 -2.11
N THR A 37 -11.78 7.17 -1.35
CA THR A 37 -11.79 7.12 0.11
C THR A 37 -13.13 6.58 0.59
N ILE A 38 -13.08 5.50 1.38
CA ILE A 38 -14.24 5.00 2.13
C ILE A 38 -14.34 5.77 3.44
N LEU A 39 -13.24 5.85 4.18
CA LEU A 39 -13.19 6.50 5.48
C LEU A 39 -11.77 6.98 5.79
N ILE A 40 -11.67 8.21 6.30
CA ILE A 40 -10.43 8.78 6.83
C ILE A 40 -10.77 9.52 8.13
N GLY A 41 -9.93 9.39 9.14
CA GLY A 41 -10.16 10.12 10.37
C GLY A 41 -9.29 9.68 11.52
N THR A 42 -9.71 10.13 12.70
CA THR A 42 -9.04 9.85 13.97
C THR A 42 -10.10 9.55 15.01
N ASP A 43 -9.98 8.43 15.71
CA ASP A 43 -10.83 8.11 16.87
C ASP A 43 -10.21 8.71 18.14
N THR A 44 -10.98 9.53 18.86
CA THR A 44 -10.56 10.25 20.09
C THR A 44 -11.38 9.88 21.32
N ASP A 45 -12.57 9.30 21.16
CA ASP A 45 -13.62 9.38 22.18
C ASP A 45 -13.71 8.13 23.07
N ASP A 46 -13.21 6.97 22.63
CA ASP A 46 -13.37 5.75 23.44
C ASP A 46 -12.25 4.72 23.28
N LEU A 47 -11.09 5.15 22.74
CA LEU A 47 -9.89 4.36 22.46
C LEU A 47 -10.20 2.89 22.24
N ARG A 48 -11.06 2.60 21.26
CA ARG A 48 -11.25 1.25 20.76
C ARG A 48 -9.92 0.90 20.14
N LEU A 49 -9.13 0.09 20.84
CA LEU A 49 -7.77 -0.18 20.46
C LEU A 49 -7.79 -1.15 19.29
N ILE A 50 -7.91 -0.59 18.10
CA ILE A 50 -7.73 -1.32 16.87
C ILE A 50 -6.24 -1.57 16.76
N ARG A 51 -5.86 -2.79 16.39
CA ARG A 51 -4.45 -3.10 16.23
C ARG A 51 -3.88 -2.24 15.12
N ARG A 52 -2.72 -1.60 15.36
CA ARG A 52 -1.95 -0.97 14.27
C ARG A 52 -1.66 -2.02 13.21
N GLU A 53 -2.10 -1.77 11.99
CA GLU A 53 -1.80 -2.63 10.87
C GLU A 53 -2.07 -1.96 9.52
N ASN A 54 -1.43 -2.51 8.50
CA ASN A 54 -1.75 -2.26 7.11
C ASN A 54 -2.40 -3.53 6.56
N ARG A 55 -3.52 -3.41 5.88
CA ARG A 55 -4.33 -4.56 5.45
C ARG A 55 -4.77 -4.41 4.00
N VAL A 56 -4.67 -5.51 3.27
CA VAL A 56 -5.29 -5.68 1.95
C VAL A 56 -6.52 -6.58 2.15
N ILE A 57 -7.67 -6.11 1.69
CA ILE A 57 -8.96 -6.79 1.88
C ILE A 57 -9.56 -7.04 0.50
N ASN A 58 -9.69 -8.31 0.14
CA ASN A 58 -10.03 -8.74 -1.22
C ASN A 58 -11.38 -9.45 -1.33
N ASP A 59 -12.09 -9.61 -0.22
CA ASP A 59 -13.35 -10.33 -0.16
C ASP A 59 -14.24 -9.81 0.97
N LEU A 60 -15.55 -10.09 0.86
CA LEU A 60 -16.56 -9.63 1.79
C LEU A 60 -16.35 -10.18 3.21
N HIS A 61 -15.85 -11.41 3.35
CA HIS A 61 -15.66 -12.01 4.67
C HIS A 61 -14.52 -11.30 5.43
N SER A 62 -13.39 -11.08 4.77
CA SER A 62 -12.26 -10.31 5.31
C SER A 62 -12.66 -8.87 5.65
N TRP A 63 -13.53 -8.25 4.84
CA TRP A 63 -14.09 -6.92 5.12
C TRP A 63 -14.93 -6.93 6.40
N GLN A 64 -15.87 -7.86 6.53
CA GLN A 64 -16.70 -7.99 7.72
C GLN A 64 -15.86 -8.22 8.99
N VAL A 65 -14.81 -9.04 8.90
CA VAL A 65 -13.86 -9.23 10.01
C VAL A 65 -13.19 -7.90 10.40
N PHE A 66 -12.73 -7.12 9.40
CA PHE A 66 -12.14 -5.80 9.65
C PHE A 66 -13.13 -4.81 10.27
N VAL A 67 -14.34 -4.68 9.74
CA VAL A 67 -15.38 -3.79 10.31
C VAL A 67 -15.72 -4.16 11.75
N ASN A 68 -15.80 -5.47 12.06
CA ASN A 68 -16.05 -5.95 13.41
C ASN A 68 -14.97 -5.58 14.43
N GLU A 69 -13.74 -5.27 14.00
CA GLU A 69 -12.69 -4.76 14.90
C GLU A 69 -13.01 -3.33 15.39
N PHE A 70 -13.67 -2.51 14.57
CA PHE A 70 -14.16 -1.18 14.96
C PHE A 70 -15.41 -1.26 15.88
N THR A 71 -16.22 -2.31 15.70
CA THR A 71 -17.41 -2.55 16.53
C THR A 71 -17.05 -3.12 17.91
N ASN A 72 -16.09 -4.05 17.98
CA ASN A 72 -15.76 -4.81 19.19
C ASN A 72 -14.46 -4.41 19.88
N GLY A 73 -13.66 -3.49 19.31
CA GLY A 73 -12.34 -3.09 19.84
C GLY A 73 -12.37 -2.26 21.14
N GLY A 74 -13.55 -2.01 21.73
CA GLY A 74 -13.70 -1.24 22.97
C GLY A 74 -13.38 -2.04 24.22
N LEU A 75 -12.68 -1.42 25.17
CA LEU A 75 -12.41 -1.94 26.52
C LEU A 75 -13.67 -1.95 27.43
N TYR A 76 -14.81 -1.46 26.96
CA TYR A 76 -16.07 -1.40 27.70
C TYR A 76 -17.25 -1.55 26.72
N VAL A 77 -18.01 -2.66 26.82
CA VAL A 77 -19.28 -2.80 26.07
C VAL A 77 -20.34 -3.38 27.00
N ASP A 78 -20.79 -2.52 27.92
CA ASP A 78 -21.90 -2.81 28.84
C ASP A 78 -22.96 -1.70 28.75
N ASN A 79 -23.16 -1.04 27.60
CA ASN A 79 -24.22 -0.02 27.49
C ASN A 79 -24.93 -0.10 26.12
N GLU A 80 -26.26 -0.26 26.18
CA GLU A 80 -27.21 -0.45 25.07
C GLU A 80 -27.39 0.77 24.12
N MET A 81 -26.48 1.75 24.13
CA MET A 81 -26.50 2.90 23.22
C MET A 81 -25.20 2.95 22.43
N ASN A 82 -25.09 2.07 21.43
CA ASN A 82 -23.84 1.82 20.69
C ASN A 82 -23.94 2.26 19.22
N TYR A 83 -24.51 3.46 18.96
CA TYR A 83 -24.43 4.05 17.61
C TYR A 83 -23.03 4.64 17.43
N ASN A 84 -22.21 3.98 16.60
CA ASN A 84 -20.92 4.50 16.19
C ASN A 84 -21.02 4.97 14.74
N PRO A 85 -20.99 6.29 14.47
CA PRO A 85 -21.13 6.83 13.12
C PRO A 85 -20.02 6.35 12.18
N PHE A 86 -18.85 5.95 12.69
CA PHE A 86 -17.76 5.39 11.87
C PHE A 86 -18.09 3.97 11.41
N VAL A 87 -18.64 3.14 12.30
CA VAL A 87 -19.07 1.78 11.96
C VAL A 87 -20.19 1.83 10.92
N ASP A 88 -21.12 2.78 11.06
CA ASP A 88 -22.20 3.01 10.09
C ASP A 88 -21.66 3.30 8.68
N VAL A 89 -20.61 4.12 8.54
CA VAL A 89 -19.95 4.37 7.24
C VAL A 89 -19.35 3.09 6.66
N LEU A 90 -18.68 2.28 7.49
CA LEU A 90 -18.03 1.05 7.05
C LEU A 90 -19.03 -0.05 6.68
N GLU A 91 -20.10 -0.21 7.46
CA GLU A 91 -21.15 -1.21 7.21
C GLU A 91 -21.95 -0.90 5.94
N ASN A 92 -22.11 0.38 5.60
CA ASN A 92 -22.83 0.83 4.41
C ASN A 92 -21.92 1.11 3.19
N ALA A 93 -20.61 0.83 3.28
CA ALA A 93 -19.69 1.03 2.17
C ALA A 93 -20.05 0.12 0.98
N ILE A 94 -20.24 0.70 -0.21
CA ILE A 94 -20.53 -0.04 -1.44
C ILE A 94 -19.20 -0.46 -2.09
N ILE A 95 -18.90 -1.76 -1.97
CA ILE A 95 -17.67 -2.36 -2.49
C ILE A 95 -18.03 -3.59 -3.34
N ASP A 96 -17.55 -3.63 -4.58
CA ASP A 96 -17.61 -4.80 -5.45
C ASP A 96 -16.27 -5.54 -5.44
N PHE A 97 -16.14 -6.56 -4.60
CA PHE A 97 -14.90 -7.32 -4.47
C PHE A 97 -14.51 -8.13 -5.73
N GLU A 98 -15.36 -8.22 -6.75
CA GLU A 98 -14.93 -8.79 -8.04
C GLU A 98 -14.07 -7.80 -8.83
N THR A 99 -14.27 -6.49 -8.64
CA THR A 99 -13.61 -5.43 -9.40
C THR A 99 -12.76 -4.48 -8.55
N GLU A 100 -12.86 -4.56 -7.22
CA GLU A 100 -12.22 -3.67 -6.27
C GLU A 100 -11.43 -4.43 -5.19
N THR A 101 -10.40 -3.77 -4.66
CA THR A 101 -9.64 -4.16 -3.48
C THR A 101 -9.67 -3.02 -2.48
N VAL A 102 -9.84 -3.33 -1.20
CA VAL A 102 -9.75 -2.34 -0.13
C VAL A 102 -8.35 -2.36 0.48
N LEU A 103 -7.81 -1.16 0.69
CA LEU A 103 -6.54 -0.92 1.38
C LEU A 103 -6.84 -0.12 2.64
N ALA A 104 -6.43 -0.64 3.79
CA ALA A 104 -6.63 0.00 5.08
C ALA A 104 -5.29 0.17 5.81
N VAL A 105 -5.10 1.36 6.39
CA VAL A 105 -3.99 1.64 7.30
C VAL A 105 -4.56 2.18 8.60
N VAL A 106 -4.15 1.57 9.70
CA VAL A 106 -4.51 1.98 11.07
C VAL A 106 -3.20 2.23 11.79
N ASP A 107 -2.99 3.45 12.29
CA ASP A 107 -1.74 3.82 12.95
C ASP A 107 -1.72 3.40 14.43
N ASN A 108 -0.57 3.59 15.07
CA ASN A 108 -0.48 3.54 16.51
C ASN A 108 -1.33 4.65 17.16
N ILE A 109 -1.67 4.41 18.42
CA ILE A 109 -2.19 5.45 19.30
C ILE A 109 -1.14 6.56 19.44
N GLY A 110 -1.55 7.81 19.23
CA GLY A 110 -0.70 8.99 19.33
C GLY A 110 -1.41 10.18 19.96
N GLY A 111 -0.76 11.34 19.90
CA GLY A 111 -1.37 12.61 20.29
C GLY A 111 -2.46 13.03 19.31
N GLY A 112 -3.48 13.70 19.82
CA GLY A 112 -4.64 14.16 19.06
C GLY A 112 -4.24 15.05 17.89
N ASN A 113 -4.97 14.92 16.78
CA ASN A 113 -4.68 15.53 15.47
C ASN A 113 -3.49 14.90 14.70
N THR A 114 -3.14 13.64 15.01
CA THR A 114 -2.26 12.86 14.15
C THR A 114 -3.06 12.28 12.98
N THR A 115 -2.50 12.29 11.77
CA THR A 115 -3.07 11.63 10.59
C THR A 115 -2.18 10.49 10.10
N ILE A 116 -2.80 9.55 9.41
CA ILE A 116 -2.13 8.55 8.58
C ILE A 116 -2.88 8.51 7.25
N ASP A 117 -2.15 8.60 6.17
CA ASP A 117 -2.71 8.89 4.85
C ASP A 117 -2.13 7.92 3.83
N ILE A 118 -2.98 7.17 3.12
CA ILE A 118 -2.58 6.52 1.87
C ILE A 118 -2.53 7.63 0.81
N VAL A 119 -1.33 7.93 0.31
CA VAL A 119 -1.09 9.09 -0.57
C VAL A 119 -1.12 8.69 -2.03
N VAL A 120 -0.55 7.53 -2.36
CA VAL A 120 -0.54 7.02 -3.73
C VAL A 120 -0.43 5.50 -3.75
N VAL A 121 -1.14 4.88 -4.68
CA VAL A 121 -1.08 3.43 -4.95
C VAL A 121 -0.56 3.25 -6.37
N THR A 122 0.60 2.64 -6.52
CA THR A 122 1.26 2.44 -7.82
C THR A 122 1.37 0.95 -8.11
N GLU A 123 0.83 0.53 -9.25
CA GLU A 123 1.02 -0.81 -9.78
C GLU A 123 2.30 -0.86 -10.62
N HIS A 124 3.18 -1.80 -10.27
CA HIS A 124 4.35 -2.22 -11.03
C HIS A 124 4.11 -3.60 -11.66
N ASP A 125 5.08 -4.12 -12.42
CA ASP A 125 4.94 -5.42 -13.08
C ASP A 125 4.70 -6.56 -12.07
N ASP A 126 5.43 -6.54 -10.96
CA ASP A 126 5.51 -7.63 -9.99
C ASP A 126 4.76 -7.35 -8.68
N GLN A 127 4.41 -6.10 -8.40
CA GLN A 127 3.82 -5.69 -7.13
C GLN A 127 2.97 -4.43 -7.24
N VAL A 128 2.19 -4.15 -6.20
CA VAL A 128 1.56 -2.86 -5.94
C VAL A 128 2.23 -2.22 -4.73
N VAL A 129 2.65 -0.97 -4.87
CA VAL A 129 3.25 -0.18 -3.79
C VAL A 129 2.22 0.82 -3.29
N VAL A 130 1.92 0.75 -1.99
CA VAL A 130 1.01 1.66 -1.28
C VAL A 130 1.87 2.59 -0.44
N ASN A 131 1.93 3.86 -0.83
CA ASN A 131 2.70 4.86 -0.09
C ASN A 131 1.83 5.47 0.99
N ILE A 132 2.35 5.44 2.22
CA ILE A 132 1.71 5.97 3.41
C ILE A 132 2.51 7.17 3.91
N ASP A 133 1.84 8.25 4.29
CA ASP A 133 2.45 9.38 4.97
C ASP A 133 1.69 9.74 6.25
N ARG A 134 2.33 10.48 7.15
CA ARG A 134 1.70 11.11 8.31
C ARG A 134 1.78 12.61 8.10
N LEU A 135 0.82 13.14 7.35
CA LEU A 135 0.80 14.55 6.95
C LEU A 135 0.78 15.49 8.15
N TYR A 136 0.20 15.05 9.27
CA TYR A 136 0.19 15.81 10.52
C TYR A 136 0.53 14.92 11.71
N TYR A 137 1.45 15.39 12.55
CA TYR A 137 1.70 14.84 13.88
C TYR A 137 1.12 15.76 14.95
N GLY A 138 0.12 15.25 15.65
CA GLY A 138 -0.54 15.94 16.72
C GLY A 138 0.25 15.90 18.02
N ILE A 139 0.39 17.03 18.71
CA ILE A 139 0.98 17.12 20.05
C ILE A 139 -0.06 17.38 21.16
N ALA A 140 -1.35 17.26 20.83
CA ALA A 140 -2.43 17.50 21.78
C ALA A 140 -2.45 16.43 22.89
N THR A 141 -2.92 16.80 24.07
CA THR A 141 -3.06 15.90 25.24
C THR A 141 -4.16 14.85 25.07
N VAL A 142 -5.02 15.02 24.07
CA VAL A 142 -6.05 14.03 23.71
C VAL A 142 -5.33 12.84 23.07
N ILE A 143 -5.68 11.62 23.48
CA ILE A 143 -5.13 10.41 22.89
C ILE A 143 -6.02 10.05 21.70
N SER A 144 -5.41 9.69 20.56
CA SER A 144 -6.17 9.40 19.36
C SER A 144 -5.52 8.34 18.48
N GLN A 145 -6.30 7.62 17.68
CA GLN A 145 -5.81 6.65 16.71
C GLN A 145 -6.27 7.01 15.30
N ALA A 146 -5.32 7.22 14.39
CA ALA A 146 -5.58 7.60 13.01
C ALA A 146 -5.78 6.39 12.11
N TYR A 147 -6.63 6.52 11.09
CA TYR A 147 -6.83 5.51 10.06
C TYR A 147 -7.20 6.14 8.71
N HIS A 148 -6.87 5.43 7.64
CA HIS A 148 -7.33 5.73 6.29
C HIS A 148 -7.64 4.43 5.55
N ILE A 149 -8.85 4.36 5.00
CA ILE A 149 -9.40 3.21 4.30
C ILE A 149 -9.86 3.70 2.93
N VAL A 150 -9.27 3.12 1.89
CA VAL A 150 -9.58 3.41 0.49
C VAL A 150 -9.96 2.13 -0.24
N LYS A 151 -10.69 2.26 -1.34
CA LYS A 151 -10.81 1.22 -2.36
C LYS A 151 -10.12 1.64 -3.64
N VAL A 152 -9.59 0.65 -4.36
CA VAL A 152 -8.87 0.78 -5.63
C VAL A 152 -9.33 -0.33 -6.58
N PRO A 153 -9.07 -0.23 -7.90
CA PRO A 153 -9.24 -1.34 -8.81
C PRO A 153 -8.56 -2.62 -8.31
N LYS A 154 -9.16 -3.78 -8.61
CA LYS A 154 -8.73 -5.10 -8.12
C LYS A 154 -7.22 -5.31 -8.24
N ILE A 155 -6.59 -5.64 -7.12
CA ILE A 155 -5.16 -5.97 -7.06
C ILE A 155 -5.00 -7.49 -7.12
N ASN A 156 -4.22 -7.95 -8.12
CA ASN A 156 -3.86 -9.36 -8.30
C ASN A 156 -2.36 -9.64 -8.07
N LYS A 157 -1.62 -8.64 -7.57
CA LYS A 157 -0.18 -8.68 -7.33
C LYS A 157 0.11 -8.55 -5.83
N PRO A 158 1.26 -9.05 -5.34
CA PRO A 158 1.74 -8.75 -3.99
C PRO A 158 1.68 -7.24 -3.70
N THR A 159 1.19 -6.87 -2.52
CA THR A 159 1.07 -5.46 -2.11
C THR A 159 2.09 -5.15 -1.02
N VAL A 160 2.82 -4.06 -1.16
CA VAL A 160 3.81 -3.58 -0.20
C VAL A 160 3.43 -2.19 0.27
N PHE A 161 3.37 -2.00 1.58
CA PHE A 161 3.14 -0.69 2.18
C PHE A 161 4.48 -0.04 2.53
N MET A 162 4.69 1.19 2.08
CA MET A 162 5.91 1.95 2.29
C MET A 162 5.58 3.26 2.99
N GLU A 163 6.16 3.46 4.19
CA GLU A 163 6.07 4.75 4.87
C GLU A 163 7.04 5.75 4.19
N LEU A 164 6.50 6.90 3.78
CA LEU A 164 7.29 8.03 3.31
C LEU A 164 7.90 8.71 4.55
N PHE A 165 9.23 8.80 4.58
CA PHE A 165 9.92 9.55 5.62
C PHE A 165 10.14 10.98 5.14
N ASP A 166 9.50 11.94 5.79
CA ASP A 166 9.87 13.33 5.61
C ASP A 166 11.28 13.57 6.18
N ILE A 167 12.22 13.89 5.30
CA ILE A 167 13.65 14.10 5.60
C ILE A 167 13.92 15.39 6.40
N HIS A 168 12.89 16.11 6.85
CA HIS A 168 13.02 17.42 7.49
C HIS A 168 13.21 17.44 9.01
N PHE A 169 13.28 16.29 9.68
CA PHE A 169 13.66 16.26 11.10
C PHE A 169 14.73 15.19 11.40
N ARG A 170 15.99 15.55 11.19
CA ARG A 170 17.16 14.98 11.88
C ARG A 170 17.98 16.08 12.50
#